data_AF-A0A9P5JDR9-F1
#
_entry.id   AF-A0A9P5JDR9-F1
#
_cell.length_a   1.000
_cell.length_b   1.000
_cell.length_c   1.000
_cell.angle_alpha   90.00
_cell.angle_beta   90.00
_cell.angle_gamma   90.00
#
_symmetry.space_group_name_H-M   'P 1'
#
loop_
_entity.id
_entity.type
_entity.pdbx_description
1 polymer ?
#
loop_
_entity_poly.entity_id
_entity_poly.type
_entity_poly.pdbx_seq_one_letter_code
_entity_poly.pdbx_strand_id
1 'polypeptide(L)'
;MCPPFFWHKVNALRFFHCSREIIHHEWQIALVVEVIHSLEAEGPVEILASKAGKRTQRLTPDEDLIKQVAIGGKFAQRLSTFAGFDLDDDINYAKFSRFINFLSVEYLQILQEGGTYIYRYDSRTNRPIGGFMEGTPSQPGDIAAHLNMHGFQKIIMLSQDSLDQVYSGYYAQYSWMREFSVAEEFSMKYKALTIRLLSNNRALVCIPIKSGKLRTIGGGQTNKWSNEHQISNWELVFDVGIQMVDGAGFAQGDPYFDTEAWAHFKSAREVKLQQLVLDFETAKFEFGLSHFNNPQFGCSRLSLEMAVAAHHYLRQHYFRNMTTTSARVIHTVFLSKEVTGTRSRCDFANTVCHIYSRTPITRENYMIIPPGEEPVVAILGMTDPQRQLPSADLCWSANWLYGSGATLGTLALSKDVFLEGRLLPLLEGVNRATTLVPAKLDMDAGEWLIELTTWKKKYSDKPDRAAS
;
A
#
# COMPACT_ATOMS: atom_id res chain seq x y z
N MET A 1 -8.96 -8.56 -20.71
CA MET A 1 -8.53 -7.70 -19.59
C MET A 1 -9.76 -7.48 -18.72
N CYS A 2 -9.75 -7.96 -17.47
CA CYS A 2 -10.78 -7.62 -16.50
C CYS A 2 -10.25 -6.44 -15.66
N PRO A 3 -11.00 -5.34 -15.51
CA PRO A 3 -10.59 -4.25 -14.62
C PRO A 3 -10.64 -4.70 -13.14
N PRO A 4 -9.85 -4.09 -12.24
CA PRO A 4 -9.96 -4.33 -10.81
C PRO A 4 -11.34 -3.90 -10.31
N PHE A 5 -11.96 -4.72 -9.45
CA PHE A 5 -13.27 -4.45 -8.85
C PHE A 5 -13.10 -3.91 -7.44
N PHE A 6 -13.80 -2.81 -7.12
CA PHE A 6 -13.85 -2.25 -5.77
C PHE A 6 -15.26 -2.42 -5.19
N TRP A 7 -15.35 -3.05 -4.02
CA TRP A 7 -16.61 -3.28 -3.29
C TRP A 7 -16.65 -2.41 -2.03
N HIS A 8 -17.67 -1.56 -1.90
CA HIS A 8 -17.89 -0.75 -0.71
C HIS A 8 -19.31 -0.97 -0.17
N LYS A 9 -19.41 -1.43 1.08
CA LYS A 9 -20.69 -1.63 1.79
C LYS A 9 -20.93 -0.43 2.70
N VAL A 10 -21.98 0.35 2.44
CA VAL A 10 -22.35 1.49 3.29
C VAL A 10 -23.55 1.09 4.14
N ASN A 11 -23.32 0.81 5.42
CA ASN A 11 -24.36 0.25 6.31
C ASN A 11 -25.45 1.27 6.70
N ALA A 12 -25.22 2.57 6.52
CA ALA A 12 -26.24 3.62 6.63
C ALA A 12 -25.74 4.94 6.03
N LEU A 13 -26.51 5.53 5.11
CA LEU A 13 -26.35 6.91 4.65
C LEU A 13 -27.58 7.70 5.06
N ARG A 14 -27.37 8.78 5.82
CA ARG A 14 -28.45 9.70 6.24
C ARG A 14 -28.39 10.95 5.38
N PHE A 15 -29.48 11.24 4.68
CA PHE A 15 -29.66 12.48 3.94
C PHE A 15 -30.73 13.33 4.62
N PHE A 16 -30.45 14.62 4.78
CA PHE A 16 -31.44 15.58 5.24
C PHE A 16 -31.96 16.36 4.03
N HIS A 17 -33.26 16.30 3.79
CA HIS A 17 -33.96 17.22 2.90
C HIS A 17 -35.24 17.71 3.57
N CYS A 18 -35.52 19.02 3.44
CA CYS A 18 -36.77 19.69 3.80
C CYS A 18 -37.75 18.85 4.64
N SER A 19 -37.58 18.86 5.96
CA SER A 19 -38.49 18.30 6.96
C SER A 19 -38.81 16.79 6.94
N ARG A 20 -38.14 15.96 6.12
CA ARG A 20 -38.23 14.49 6.22
C ARG A 20 -36.86 13.82 6.19
N GLU A 21 -36.56 13.07 7.25
CA GLU A 21 -35.42 12.15 7.31
C GLU A 21 -35.72 10.96 6.40
N ILE A 22 -34.90 10.75 5.37
CA ILE A 22 -34.97 9.53 4.56
C ILE A 22 -33.77 8.68 4.96
N ILE A 23 -34.06 7.58 5.67
CA ILE A 23 -33.06 6.60 6.09
C ILE A 23 -33.08 5.48 5.06
N HIS A 24 -32.01 5.37 4.26
CA HIS A 24 -31.82 4.23 3.37
C HIS A 24 -30.98 3.18 4.11
N HIS A 25 -31.62 2.08 4.48
CA HIS A 25 -30.95 0.91 5.02
C HIS A 25 -30.53 -0.02 3.86
N GLU A 26 -29.33 -0.62 3.95
CA GLU A 26 -28.86 -1.73 3.10
C GLU A 26 -28.47 -1.41 1.63
N TRP A 27 -27.94 -0.22 1.36
CA TRP A 27 -27.33 0.03 0.03
C TRP A 27 -25.94 -0.59 -0.10
N GLN A 28 -25.70 -1.30 -1.20
CA GLN A 28 -24.38 -1.79 -1.60
C GLN A 28 -24.02 -1.16 -2.93
N ILE A 29 -22.86 -0.49 -2.99
CA ILE A 29 -22.46 0.30 -4.16
C ILE A 29 -21.14 -0.23 -4.67
N ALA A 30 -21.15 -0.74 -5.89
CA ALA A 30 -19.97 -1.21 -6.58
C ALA A 30 -19.46 -0.13 -7.54
N LEU A 31 -18.18 0.20 -7.41
CA LEU A 31 -17.47 1.09 -8.33
C LEU A 31 -16.41 0.27 -9.04
N VAL A 32 -16.40 0.31 -10.37
CA VAL A 32 -15.31 -0.22 -11.19
C VAL A 32 -14.35 0.93 -11.40
N VAL A 33 -13.19 0.84 -10.76
CA VAL A 33 -12.19 1.88 -10.82
C VAL A 33 -11.27 1.58 -12.00
N GLU A 34 -11.29 2.44 -13.02
CA GLU A 34 -10.37 2.32 -14.14
C GLU A 34 -9.04 2.95 -13.75
N VAL A 35 -8.05 2.09 -13.53
CA VAL A 35 -6.67 2.52 -13.28
C VAL A 35 -6.00 2.65 -14.64
N ILE A 36 -5.87 3.88 -15.14
CA ILE A 36 -5.20 4.15 -16.41
C ILE A 36 -3.70 4.35 -16.14
N HIS A 37 -2.88 3.57 -16.82
CA HIS A 37 -1.43 3.77 -16.85
C HIS A 37 -1.07 4.57 -18.10
N SER A 38 -0.55 5.79 -17.95
CA SER A 38 -0.01 6.56 -19.09
C SER A 38 1.49 6.30 -19.21
N LEU A 39 1.90 5.84 -20.39
CA LEU A 39 3.31 5.74 -20.80
C LEU A 39 3.67 7.08 -21.46
N GLU A 40 4.54 7.87 -20.85
CA GLU A 40 5.18 9.01 -21.51
C GLU A 40 6.42 8.49 -22.26
N ALA A 41 6.28 8.24 -23.56
CA ALA A 41 7.43 8.12 -24.45
C ALA A 41 7.79 9.52 -24.99
N GLU A 42 9.05 9.94 -24.88
CA GLU A 42 9.54 11.15 -25.54
C GLU A 42 9.58 10.93 -27.07
N GLY A 43 8.50 11.31 -27.76
CA GLY A 43 8.33 11.26 -29.21
C GLY A 43 6.88 11.58 -29.60
N PRO A 44 6.57 11.93 -30.87
CA PRO A 44 5.21 12.33 -31.24
C PRO A 44 4.28 11.12 -31.13
N VAL A 45 3.38 11.15 -30.14
CA VAL A 45 2.37 10.11 -29.91
C VAL A 45 1.10 10.42 -30.72
N GLU A 46 0.79 9.56 -31.69
CA GLU A 46 -0.57 9.39 -32.21
C GLU A 46 -1.40 8.61 -31.18
N ILE A 47 -2.51 9.21 -30.73
CA ILE A 47 -3.48 8.56 -29.84
C ILE A 47 -4.31 7.57 -30.66
N LEU A 48 -3.99 6.27 -30.57
CA LEU A 48 -4.80 5.20 -31.14
C LEU A 48 -5.92 4.79 -30.19
N ALA A 49 -7.11 5.36 -30.40
CA ALA A 49 -8.35 4.79 -29.89
C ALA A 49 -8.69 3.53 -30.70
N SER A 50 -8.54 2.33 -30.12
CA SER A 50 -8.82 1.09 -30.84
C SER A 50 -10.33 0.86 -31.02
N LYS A 51 -10.81 1.02 -32.25
CA LYS A 51 -11.99 0.30 -32.76
C LYS A 51 -11.51 -1.05 -33.30
N ALA A 52 -12.29 -2.10 -33.06
CA ALA A 52 -11.94 -3.50 -33.30
C ALA A 52 -11.36 -3.80 -34.70
N GLY A 53 -10.24 -4.53 -34.76
CA GLY A 53 -9.79 -5.23 -35.98
C GLY A 53 -8.27 -5.32 -36.21
N LYS A 54 -7.69 -6.50 -35.90
CA LYS A 54 -6.46 -7.13 -36.45
C LYS A 54 -5.24 -6.25 -36.82
N ARG A 55 -4.12 -6.41 -36.10
CA ARG A 55 -2.93 -7.26 -36.45
C ARG A 55 -1.84 -7.06 -35.38
N THR A 56 -1.32 -8.14 -34.82
CA THR A 56 -0.28 -8.14 -33.78
C THR A 56 1.10 -8.22 -34.43
N GLN A 57 1.99 -7.28 -34.12
CA GLN A 57 3.43 -7.43 -34.33
C GLN A 57 4.13 -7.27 -32.98
N ARG A 58 5.09 -8.16 -32.71
CA ARG A 58 5.75 -8.32 -31.41
C ARG A 58 7.06 -7.53 -31.43
N LEU A 59 7.20 -6.55 -30.56
CA LEU A 59 8.47 -5.91 -30.22
C LEU A 59 8.72 -6.07 -28.71
N THR A 60 9.99 -6.26 -28.36
CA THR A 60 10.52 -6.45 -27.01
C THR A 60 10.57 -5.11 -26.25
N PRO A 61 10.22 -5.05 -24.95
CA PRO A 61 10.26 -3.80 -24.21
C PRO A 61 11.64 -3.56 -23.58
N ASP A 62 12.26 -2.43 -23.94
CA ASP A 62 13.14 -1.67 -23.03
C ASP A 62 12.27 -0.74 -22.16
N GLU A 63 12.85 -0.30 -21.06
CA GLU A 63 12.26 0.19 -19.82
C GLU A 63 11.34 1.42 -19.93
N ASP A 64 10.19 1.39 -19.24
CA ASP A 64 9.26 2.52 -19.12
C ASP A 64 8.98 2.88 -17.64
N LEU A 65 9.08 4.17 -17.32
CA LEU A 65 8.69 4.74 -16.03
C LEU A 65 7.18 5.00 -16.01
N ILE A 66 6.44 4.29 -15.15
CA ILE A 66 4.99 4.42 -15.04
C ILE A 66 4.64 5.66 -14.20
N LYS A 67 4.04 6.68 -14.81
CA LYS A 67 3.30 7.73 -14.07
C LYS A 67 1.84 7.29 -13.91
N GLN A 68 1.30 7.42 -12.70
CA GLN A 68 -0.11 7.18 -12.39
C GLN A 68 -0.89 8.47 -12.63
N VAL A 69 -1.85 8.47 -13.57
CA VAL A 69 -2.76 9.60 -13.77
C VAL A 69 -4.18 9.11 -14.00
N ALA A 70 -5.10 9.79 -13.31
CA ALA A 70 -6.57 9.75 -13.39
C ALA A 70 -7.25 8.44 -12.97
N ILE A 71 -7.88 8.49 -11.79
CA ILE A 71 -8.80 7.48 -11.29
C ILE A 71 -10.22 7.85 -11.76
N GLY A 72 -10.66 7.24 -12.86
CA GLY A 72 -12.06 7.30 -13.26
C GLY A 72 -12.85 6.16 -12.62
N GLY A 73 -13.80 6.46 -11.74
CA GLY A 73 -14.76 5.47 -11.28
C GLY A 73 -15.91 5.32 -12.27
N LYS A 74 -16.22 4.09 -12.67
CA LYS A 74 -17.46 3.75 -13.36
C LYS A 74 -18.37 3.03 -12.40
N PHE A 75 -19.56 3.57 -12.18
CA PHE A 75 -20.56 2.91 -11.36
C PHE A 75 -21.02 1.60 -12.01
N ALA A 76 -20.86 0.49 -11.29
CA ALA A 76 -21.36 -0.81 -11.73
C ALA A 76 -22.76 -1.05 -11.17
N GLN A 77 -23.76 -0.49 -11.87
CA GLN A 77 -25.17 -0.62 -11.49
C GLN A 77 -25.57 -2.09 -11.28
N ARG A 78 -25.11 -3.00 -12.15
CA ARG A 78 -25.42 -4.45 -12.08
C ARG A 78 -24.85 -5.18 -10.87
N LEU A 79 -23.86 -4.58 -10.20
CA LEU A 79 -23.22 -5.13 -9.01
C LEU A 79 -23.63 -4.39 -7.74
N SER A 80 -24.52 -3.41 -7.87
CA SER A 80 -24.98 -2.57 -6.78
C SER A 80 -26.43 -2.92 -6.44
N THR A 81 -26.78 -2.88 -5.16
CA THR A 81 -28.14 -3.16 -4.68
C THR A 81 -28.66 -1.97 -3.89
N PHE A 82 -29.84 -1.47 -4.27
CA PHE A 82 -30.50 -0.32 -3.66
C PHE A 82 -31.87 -0.74 -3.14
N ALA A 83 -31.89 -1.44 -2.00
CA ALA A 83 -33.14 -1.84 -1.38
C ALA A 83 -34.03 -0.61 -1.12
N GLY A 84 -35.28 -0.67 -1.58
CA GLY A 84 -36.29 0.38 -1.41
C GLY A 84 -36.08 1.65 -2.25
N PHE A 85 -35.19 1.62 -3.26
CA PHE A 85 -35.01 2.74 -4.17
C PHE A 85 -35.73 2.50 -5.50
N ASP A 86 -36.65 3.39 -5.87
CA ASP A 86 -37.34 3.36 -7.15
C ASP A 86 -36.54 4.14 -8.19
N LEU A 87 -36.05 3.44 -9.22
CA LEU A 87 -35.29 4.02 -10.32
C LEU A 87 -36.17 4.72 -11.36
N ASP A 88 -37.48 4.47 -11.35
CA ASP A 88 -38.43 5.02 -12.30
C ASP A 88 -38.97 6.41 -11.87
N ASP A 89 -38.67 6.85 -10.63
CA ASP A 89 -38.95 8.22 -10.17
C ASP A 89 -37.84 9.17 -10.64
N ASP A 90 -38.15 10.02 -11.62
CA ASP A 90 -37.25 11.00 -12.23
C ASP A 90 -36.53 11.91 -11.20
N ILE A 91 -37.22 12.29 -10.12
CA ILE A 91 -36.66 13.17 -9.08
C ILE A 91 -35.66 12.40 -8.22
N ASN A 92 -35.97 11.15 -7.90
CA ASN A 92 -35.05 10.28 -7.16
C ASN A 92 -33.86 9.91 -8.05
N TYR A 93 -34.08 9.61 -9.32
CA TYR A 93 -33.03 9.29 -10.28
C TYR A 93 -32.02 10.43 -10.44
N ALA A 94 -32.47 11.68 -10.56
CA ALA A 94 -31.57 12.84 -10.67
C ALA A 94 -30.66 12.99 -9.43
N LYS A 95 -31.21 12.77 -8.23
CA LYS A 95 -30.46 12.82 -6.97
C LYS A 95 -29.48 11.65 -6.86
N PHE A 96 -29.92 10.46 -7.22
CA PHE A 96 -29.11 9.25 -7.23
C PHE A 96 -27.94 9.36 -8.21
N SER A 97 -28.20 9.85 -9.43
CA SER A 97 -27.16 10.13 -10.43
C SER A 97 -26.10 11.10 -9.89
N ARG A 98 -26.52 12.16 -9.18
CA ARG A 98 -25.59 13.10 -8.54
C ARG A 98 -24.78 12.47 -7.42
N PHE A 99 -25.39 11.60 -6.61
CA PHE A 99 -24.72 10.86 -5.55
C PHE A 99 -23.71 9.84 -6.12
N ILE A 100 -24.09 9.11 -7.17
CA ILE A 100 -23.18 8.23 -7.89
C ILE A 100 -22.02 9.01 -8.49
N ASN A 101 -22.28 10.18 -9.10
CA ASN A 101 -21.22 11.04 -9.63
C ASN A 101 -20.26 11.52 -8.54
N PHE A 102 -20.78 11.91 -7.37
CA PHE A 102 -19.96 12.20 -6.20
C PHE A 102 -19.09 11.00 -5.84
N LEU A 103 -19.65 9.79 -5.73
CA LEU A 103 -18.89 8.58 -5.38
C LEU A 103 -17.86 8.19 -6.44
N SER A 104 -18.17 8.37 -7.72
CA SER A 104 -17.34 7.92 -8.84
C SER A 104 -16.25 8.91 -9.24
N VAL A 105 -16.38 10.18 -8.86
CA VAL A 105 -15.44 11.25 -9.21
C VAL A 105 -14.85 11.86 -7.96
N GLU A 106 -15.67 12.57 -7.18
CA GLU A 106 -15.20 13.37 -6.05
C GLU A 106 -14.63 12.47 -4.94
N TYR A 107 -15.35 11.40 -4.57
CA TYR A 107 -14.94 10.48 -3.52
C TYR A 107 -13.68 9.69 -3.88
N LEU A 108 -13.50 9.30 -5.15
CA LEU A 108 -12.27 8.65 -5.59
C LEU A 108 -11.09 9.62 -5.58
N GLN A 109 -11.30 10.88 -5.94
CA GLN A 109 -10.30 11.94 -5.81
C GLN A 109 -9.95 12.20 -4.34
N ILE A 110 -10.95 12.19 -3.44
CA ILE A 110 -10.77 12.32 -1.99
C ILE A 110 -9.87 11.21 -1.44
N LEU A 111 -10.08 9.98 -1.91
CA LEU A 111 -9.24 8.83 -1.57
C LEU A 111 -7.83 8.97 -2.18
N GLN A 112 -7.69 9.59 -3.36
CA GLN A 112 -6.41 9.83 -4.00
C GLN A 112 -5.56 10.83 -3.21
N GLU A 113 -6.16 11.96 -2.85
CA GLU A 113 -5.54 12.99 -2.01
C GLU A 113 -5.22 12.49 -0.60
N GLY A 114 -5.99 11.53 -0.07
CA GLY A 114 -5.71 10.90 1.22
C GLY A 114 -4.46 10.00 1.25
N GLY A 115 -3.73 9.89 0.14
CA GLY A 115 -2.59 8.98 0.00
C GLY A 115 -3.00 7.50 0.08
N THR A 116 -4.27 7.22 -0.20
CA THR A 116 -4.93 5.94 0.08
C THR A 116 -4.72 4.90 -1.02
N TYR A 117 -3.84 5.15 -1.99
CA TYR A 117 -3.63 4.26 -3.12
C TYR A 117 -2.17 3.92 -3.35
N ILE A 118 -1.82 2.66 -3.08
CA ILE A 118 -0.76 1.98 -3.82
C ILE A 118 -1.48 0.94 -4.69
N TYR A 119 -1.98 1.35 -5.86
CA TYR A 119 -2.32 0.38 -6.90
C TYR A 119 -1.03 0.05 -7.64
N ARG A 120 -0.45 -1.11 -7.33
CA ARG A 120 0.58 -1.70 -8.21
C ARG A 120 -0.08 -2.82 -8.99
N TYR A 121 -0.16 -2.62 -10.30
CA TYR A 121 -0.66 -3.62 -11.24
C TYR A 121 0.15 -4.92 -11.12
N ASP A 122 -0.51 -6.02 -10.75
CA ASP A 122 0.08 -7.35 -10.82
C ASP A 122 -0.25 -7.98 -12.18
N SER A 123 0.75 -7.99 -13.06
CA SER A 123 0.68 -8.60 -14.39
C SER A 123 0.52 -10.13 -14.35
N ARG A 124 0.65 -10.77 -13.18
CA ARG A 124 0.50 -12.22 -13.00
C ARG A 124 -0.96 -12.68 -12.94
N THR A 125 -1.92 -11.78 -12.72
CA THR A 125 -3.37 -12.08 -12.71
C THR A 125 -3.92 -12.60 -14.04
N ASN A 126 -3.14 -12.56 -15.13
CA ASN A 126 -3.47 -13.21 -16.40
C ASN A 126 -3.15 -14.71 -16.45
N ARG A 127 -2.57 -15.31 -15.40
CA ARG A 127 -2.42 -16.76 -15.33
C ARG A 127 -3.66 -17.36 -14.68
N PRO A 128 -4.37 -18.29 -15.33
CA PRO A 128 -5.40 -19.06 -14.65
C PRO A 128 -4.73 -19.81 -13.50
N ILE A 129 -5.05 -19.43 -12.27
CA ILE A 129 -4.58 -20.10 -11.06
C ILE A 129 -5.26 -21.46 -11.04
N GLY A 130 -4.55 -22.47 -11.55
CA GLY A 130 -4.99 -23.86 -11.52
C GLY A 130 -4.82 -24.42 -10.11
N GLY A 131 -5.93 -24.84 -9.52
CA GLY A 131 -5.96 -25.61 -8.27
C GLY A 131 -6.32 -24.78 -7.04
N PHE A 132 -7.59 -24.37 -6.93
CA PHE A 132 -8.15 -23.96 -5.64
C PHE A 132 -8.56 -25.21 -4.85
N MET A 133 -8.03 -25.34 -3.63
CA MET A 133 -8.67 -26.18 -2.61
C MET A 133 -9.99 -25.53 -2.17
N GLU A 134 -11.00 -26.35 -1.87
CA GLU A 134 -12.36 -25.97 -1.46
C GLU A 134 -12.40 -25.26 -0.09
N GLY A 135 -11.95 -24.01 -0.04
CA GLY A 135 -12.37 -23.06 0.99
C GLY A 135 -13.19 -21.97 0.31
N THR A 136 -14.49 -21.89 0.60
CA THR A 136 -15.31 -20.77 0.11
C THR A 136 -14.67 -19.47 0.58
N PRO A 137 -14.25 -18.55 -0.32
CA PRO A 137 -13.71 -17.27 0.09
C PRO A 137 -14.80 -16.56 0.89
N SER A 138 -14.52 -16.29 2.16
CA SER A 138 -15.42 -15.56 3.04
C SER A 138 -15.76 -14.21 2.39
N GLN A 139 -17.05 -13.90 2.30
CA GLN A 139 -17.50 -12.65 1.69
C GLN A 139 -16.91 -11.47 2.46
N PRO A 140 -16.56 -10.36 1.77
CA PRO A 140 -15.94 -9.20 2.43
C PRO A 140 -16.78 -8.63 3.60
N GLY A 141 -18.10 -8.82 3.56
CA GLY A 141 -19.01 -8.41 4.63
C GLY A 141 -18.85 -9.19 5.94
N ASP A 142 -18.49 -10.46 5.88
CA ASP A 142 -18.33 -11.30 7.08
C ASP A 142 -17.02 -10.95 7.80
N ILE A 143 -15.94 -10.70 7.05
CA ILE A 143 -14.65 -10.30 7.61
C ILE A 143 -14.77 -8.94 8.29
N ALA A 144 -15.39 -7.96 7.63
CA ALA A 144 -15.58 -6.61 8.18
C ALA A 144 -16.34 -6.61 9.52
N ALA A 145 -17.24 -7.57 9.74
CA ALA A 145 -17.95 -7.72 11.02
C ALA A 145 -17.05 -8.21 12.17
N HIS A 146 -15.94 -8.88 11.85
CA HIS A 146 -14.99 -9.44 12.82
C HIS A 146 -13.72 -8.59 12.96
N LEU A 147 -13.47 -7.63 12.07
CA LEU A 147 -12.33 -6.73 12.16
C LEU A 147 -12.49 -5.78 13.36
N ASN A 148 -11.58 -5.91 14.32
CA ASN A 148 -11.51 -5.03 15.47
C ASN A 148 -10.21 -4.22 15.43
N MET A 149 -10.33 -2.89 15.34
CA MET A 149 -9.16 -1.99 15.37
C MET A 149 -8.61 -1.79 16.79
N HIS A 150 -9.19 -2.39 17.83
CA HIS A 150 -8.71 -2.32 19.22
C HIS A 150 -8.34 -0.92 19.71
N GLY A 151 -9.12 0.09 19.29
CA GLY A 151 -8.92 1.49 19.66
C GLY A 151 -7.91 2.26 18.79
N PHE A 152 -7.17 1.59 17.90
CA PHE A 152 -6.31 2.27 16.93
C PHE A 152 -7.18 3.02 15.91
N GLN A 153 -6.71 4.19 15.49
CA GLN A 153 -7.44 5.04 14.56
C GLN A 153 -7.12 4.74 13.09
N LYS A 154 -5.92 4.23 12.83
CA LYS A 154 -5.45 3.84 11.51
C LYS A 154 -4.58 2.58 11.61
N ILE A 155 -4.82 1.64 10.71
CA ILE A 155 -4.08 0.38 10.62
C ILE A 155 -3.70 0.16 9.15
N ILE A 156 -2.43 -0.10 8.89
CA ILE A 156 -1.92 -0.56 7.59
C ILE A 156 -1.38 -1.97 7.79
N MET A 157 -1.87 -2.91 6.99
CA MET A 157 -1.38 -4.29 6.92
C MET A 157 -0.64 -4.49 5.61
N LEU A 158 0.59 -4.99 5.67
CA LEU A 158 1.42 -5.30 4.50
C LEU A 158 1.60 -6.81 4.41
N SER A 159 1.13 -7.39 3.30
CA SER A 159 1.33 -8.80 2.99
C SER A 159 2.80 -9.08 2.68
N GLN A 160 3.22 -10.32 2.87
CA GLN A 160 4.55 -10.77 2.44
C GLN A 160 4.79 -10.55 0.93
N ASP A 161 3.77 -10.79 0.10
CA ASP A 161 3.84 -10.56 -1.34
C ASP A 161 4.12 -9.10 -1.70
N SER A 162 3.59 -8.14 -0.91
CA SER A 162 3.92 -6.73 -1.11
C SER A 162 5.38 -6.41 -0.83
N LEU A 163 5.98 -7.09 0.15
CA LEU A 163 7.40 -6.94 0.46
C LEU A 163 8.24 -7.50 -0.70
N ASP A 164 7.91 -8.71 -1.17
CA ASP A 164 8.55 -9.34 -2.32
C ASP A 164 8.45 -8.45 -3.59
N GLN A 165 7.32 -7.75 -3.75
CA GLN A 165 7.12 -6.82 -4.87
C GLN A 165 7.93 -5.52 -4.72
N VAL A 166 8.07 -4.97 -3.51
CA VAL A 166 8.97 -3.84 -3.24
C VAL A 166 10.39 -4.21 -3.65
N TYR A 167 10.89 -5.37 -3.21
CA TYR A 167 12.23 -5.84 -3.54
C TYR A 167 12.41 -6.25 -5.00
N SER A 168 11.35 -6.71 -5.67
CA SER A 168 11.36 -6.87 -7.12
C SER A 168 11.53 -5.53 -7.83
N GLY A 169 10.94 -4.45 -7.30
CA GLY A 169 11.17 -3.08 -7.78
C GLY A 169 12.61 -2.63 -7.60
N TYR A 170 13.16 -2.80 -6.40
CA TYR A 170 14.57 -2.49 -6.12
C TYR A 170 15.53 -3.32 -6.98
N TYR A 171 15.23 -4.60 -7.21
CA TYR A 171 16.00 -5.45 -8.11
C TYR A 171 16.00 -4.92 -9.56
N ALA A 172 14.89 -4.38 -10.04
CA ALA A 172 14.79 -3.76 -11.37
C ALA A 172 15.55 -2.43 -11.44
N GLN A 173 15.56 -1.65 -10.37
CA GLN A 173 16.20 -0.33 -10.34
C GLN A 173 17.71 -0.40 -10.08
N TYR A 174 18.15 -1.21 -9.12
CA TYR A 174 19.54 -1.24 -8.69
C TYR A 174 20.33 -2.35 -9.39
N SER A 175 21.23 -1.96 -10.31
CA SER A 175 22.11 -2.89 -11.01
C SER A 175 22.94 -3.76 -10.05
N TRP A 176 23.40 -3.19 -8.95
CA TRP A 176 24.19 -3.90 -7.92
C TRP A 176 23.39 -5.00 -7.19
N MET A 177 22.05 -4.94 -7.19
CA MET A 177 21.21 -6.03 -6.66
C MET A 177 21.12 -7.20 -7.64
N ARG A 178 21.33 -6.97 -8.94
CA ARG A 178 21.34 -8.02 -9.98
C ARG A 178 22.69 -8.68 -10.09
N GLU A 179 23.75 -7.87 -10.06
CA GLU A 179 25.12 -8.33 -10.16
C GLU A 179 26.01 -7.52 -9.21
N PHE A 180 26.74 -8.22 -8.35
CA PHE A 180 27.62 -7.61 -7.36
C PHE A 180 28.99 -8.27 -7.40
N SER A 181 30.04 -7.46 -7.35
CA SER A 181 31.41 -7.96 -7.29
C SER A 181 32.25 -7.19 -6.29
N VAL A 182 33.23 -7.89 -5.71
CA VAL A 182 34.28 -7.33 -4.86
C VAL A 182 35.61 -7.77 -5.44
N ALA A 183 36.25 -6.85 -6.18
CA ALA A 183 37.48 -7.10 -6.92
C ALA A 183 37.40 -8.40 -7.76
N GLU A 184 38.43 -9.24 -7.73
CA GLU A 184 38.48 -10.54 -8.39
C GLU A 184 38.07 -11.71 -7.49
N GLU A 185 37.75 -11.41 -6.24
CA GLU A 185 37.61 -12.42 -5.18
C GLU A 185 36.17 -12.91 -5.05
N PHE A 186 35.21 -12.07 -5.39
CA PHE A 186 33.78 -12.35 -5.29
C PHE A 186 33.03 -11.70 -6.45
N SER A 187 32.19 -12.45 -7.14
CA SER A 187 31.23 -11.91 -8.11
C SER A 187 30.01 -12.81 -8.19
N MET A 188 28.82 -12.23 -8.04
CA MET A 188 27.56 -12.96 -7.97
C MET A 188 26.50 -12.29 -8.83
N LYS A 189 25.67 -13.11 -9.44
CA LYS A 189 24.43 -12.74 -10.11
C LYS A 189 23.26 -13.28 -9.32
N TYR A 190 22.33 -12.41 -8.96
CA TYR A 190 21.19 -12.73 -8.09
C TYR A 190 19.89 -12.77 -8.87
N LYS A 191 18.87 -13.40 -8.28
CA LYS A 191 17.46 -13.12 -8.59
C LYS A 191 16.92 -12.13 -7.54
N ALA A 192 15.70 -11.63 -7.75
CA ALA A 192 15.05 -10.79 -6.74
C ALA A 192 14.95 -11.55 -5.41
N LEU A 193 15.27 -10.86 -4.32
CA LEU A 193 15.17 -11.43 -2.98
C LEU A 193 13.72 -11.62 -2.57
N THR A 194 13.48 -12.57 -1.67
CA THR A 194 12.17 -12.82 -1.10
C THR A 194 12.23 -12.77 0.42
N ILE A 195 11.09 -12.48 1.04
CA ILE A 195 10.95 -12.27 2.47
C ILE A 195 9.97 -13.29 3.03
N ARG A 196 10.31 -13.86 4.19
CA ARG A 196 9.38 -14.63 5.03
C ARG A 196 9.31 -14.02 6.41
N LEU A 197 8.12 -13.60 6.84
CA LEU A 197 7.95 -12.92 8.13
C LEU A 197 7.92 -13.93 9.30
N LEU A 198 8.50 -13.52 10.43
CA LEU A 198 8.51 -14.25 11.70
C LEU A 198 7.83 -13.40 12.79
N SER A 199 7.07 -14.01 13.70
CA SER A 199 6.23 -13.27 14.67
C SER A 199 7.01 -12.44 15.68
N ASN A 200 8.32 -12.60 15.79
CA ASN A 200 9.19 -11.88 16.72
C ASN A 200 9.79 -10.59 16.13
N ASN A 201 9.08 -9.92 15.21
CA ASN A 201 9.56 -8.74 14.48
C ASN A 201 10.86 -9.00 13.71
N ARG A 202 10.93 -10.16 13.07
CA ARG A 202 12.06 -10.56 12.22
C ARG A 202 11.56 -11.13 10.91
N ALA A 203 12.47 -11.25 9.96
CA ALA A 203 12.22 -11.87 8.67
C ALA A 203 13.38 -12.79 8.29
N LEU A 204 13.06 -13.88 7.60
CA LEU A 204 14.01 -14.61 6.79
C LEU A 204 14.09 -13.92 5.42
N VAL A 205 15.24 -13.33 5.13
CA VAL A 205 15.57 -12.75 3.83
C VAL A 205 16.28 -13.83 3.01
N CYS A 206 15.61 -14.31 1.98
CA CYS A 206 16.15 -15.32 1.06
C CYS A 206 16.80 -14.63 -0.13
N ILE A 207 18.08 -14.89 -0.33
CA ILE A 207 18.92 -14.33 -1.39
C ILE A 207 19.22 -15.42 -2.41
N PRO A 208 18.40 -15.56 -3.45
CA PRO A 208 18.62 -16.52 -4.53
C PRO A 208 19.79 -16.07 -5.43
N ILE A 209 20.84 -16.88 -5.48
CA ILE A 209 22.00 -16.71 -6.33
C ILE A 209 21.81 -17.54 -7.60
N LYS A 210 21.78 -16.88 -8.75
CA LYS A 210 21.72 -17.54 -10.06
C LYS A 210 23.06 -18.21 -10.38
N SER A 211 24.14 -17.45 -10.31
CA SER A 211 25.49 -17.89 -10.64
C SER A 211 26.53 -16.95 -10.07
N GLY A 212 27.76 -17.41 -9.87
CA GLY A 212 28.86 -16.54 -9.54
C GLY A 212 30.13 -17.31 -9.21
N LYS A 213 31.12 -16.57 -8.71
CA LYS A 213 32.42 -17.07 -8.34
C LYS A 213 32.86 -16.47 -7.02
N LEU A 214 33.51 -17.27 -6.19
CA LEU A 214 34.05 -16.82 -4.92
C LEU A 214 35.38 -17.51 -4.62
N ARG A 215 36.23 -16.81 -3.88
CA ARG A 215 37.43 -17.34 -3.24
C ARG A 215 37.16 -17.59 -1.75
N THR A 216 37.74 -18.64 -1.19
CA THR A 216 37.56 -18.95 0.23
C THR A 216 38.35 -18.00 1.12
N ILE A 217 37.94 -17.90 2.38
CA ILE A 217 38.55 -17.01 3.37
C ILE A 217 39.40 -17.86 4.31
N GLY A 218 40.66 -17.47 4.49
CA GLY A 218 41.59 -18.10 5.42
C GLY A 218 41.94 -17.13 6.54
N GLY A 219 41.80 -17.54 7.81
CA GLY A 219 42.16 -16.70 8.96
C GLY A 219 41.34 -15.40 9.07
N GLY A 220 40.12 -15.37 8.52
CA GLY A 220 39.25 -14.19 8.54
C GLY A 220 39.57 -13.12 7.48
N GLN A 221 40.54 -13.38 6.59
CA GLN A 221 40.88 -12.49 5.49
C GLN A 221 40.76 -13.18 4.13
N THR A 222 40.57 -12.37 3.09
CA THR A 222 40.45 -12.85 1.72
C THR A 222 41.76 -13.50 1.29
N ASN A 223 41.72 -14.80 0.99
CA ASN A 223 42.92 -15.52 0.61
C ASN A 223 43.11 -15.39 -0.90
N LYS A 224 43.94 -14.44 -1.32
CA LYS A 224 44.28 -14.23 -2.74
C LYS A 224 44.89 -15.46 -3.43
N TRP A 225 45.39 -16.42 -2.66
CA TRP A 225 45.95 -17.67 -3.19
C TRP A 225 44.96 -18.83 -3.15
N SER A 226 43.76 -18.64 -2.59
CA SER A 226 42.72 -19.67 -2.66
C SER A 226 42.20 -19.82 -4.09
N ASN A 227 41.78 -21.05 -4.40
CA ASN A 227 41.19 -21.37 -5.69
C ASN A 227 39.86 -20.63 -5.85
N GLU A 228 39.58 -20.23 -7.09
CA GLU A 228 38.26 -19.69 -7.44
C GLU A 228 37.26 -20.84 -7.55
N HIS A 229 36.12 -20.68 -6.90
CA HIS A 229 35.04 -21.65 -6.90
C HIS A 229 33.82 -21.06 -7.60
N GLN A 230 33.29 -21.79 -8.60
CA GLN A 230 32.05 -21.45 -9.27
C GLN A 230 30.87 -21.92 -8.42
N ILE A 231 29.87 -21.06 -8.27
CA ILE A 231 28.62 -21.36 -7.59
C ILE A 231 27.42 -21.07 -8.49
N SER A 232 26.36 -21.85 -8.34
CA SER A 232 25.12 -21.62 -9.09
C SER A 232 23.92 -22.16 -8.32
N ASN A 233 22.78 -21.50 -8.50
CA ASN A 233 21.51 -21.91 -7.90
C ASN A 233 21.57 -22.12 -6.38
N TRP A 234 22.30 -21.26 -5.67
CA TRP A 234 22.26 -21.22 -4.21
C TRP A 234 21.12 -20.34 -3.75
N GLU A 235 20.62 -20.58 -2.55
CA GLU A 235 19.72 -19.68 -1.84
C GLU A 235 20.27 -19.51 -0.43
N LEU A 236 20.71 -18.29 -0.13
CA LEU A 236 21.26 -17.96 1.18
C LEU A 236 20.18 -17.29 2.01
N VAL A 237 19.95 -17.80 3.21
CA VAL A 237 18.90 -17.30 4.10
C VAL A 237 19.53 -16.55 5.27
N PHE A 238 19.01 -15.35 5.52
CA PHE A 238 19.43 -14.50 6.62
C PHE A 238 18.26 -14.16 7.51
N ASP A 239 18.41 -14.35 8.80
CA ASP A 239 17.47 -13.83 9.79
C ASP A 239 17.81 -12.36 10.09
N VAL A 240 16.89 -11.46 9.75
CA VAL A 240 17.04 -10.01 9.77
C VAL A 240 15.97 -9.38 10.65
N GLY A 241 16.34 -8.38 11.46
CA GLY A 241 15.38 -7.64 12.28
C GLY A 241 14.49 -6.72 11.44
N ILE A 242 13.24 -6.54 11.85
CA ILE A 242 12.33 -5.54 11.30
C ILE A 242 12.11 -4.47 12.36
N GLN A 243 12.29 -3.21 12.00
CA GLN A 243 12.10 -2.11 12.92
C GLN A 243 11.56 -0.86 12.23
N MET A 244 10.83 -0.05 12.99
CA MET A 244 10.46 1.30 12.60
C MET A 244 11.56 2.26 13.06
N VAL A 245 12.15 3.02 12.13
CA VAL A 245 13.18 4.01 12.43
C VAL A 245 12.72 5.39 11.99
N ASP A 246 13.22 6.42 12.66
CA ASP A 246 13.02 7.78 12.20
C ASP A 246 13.85 8.01 10.93
N GLY A 247 13.16 8.38 9.84
CA GLY A 247 13.78 8.59 8.54
C GLY A 247 14.33 10.01 8.40
N ALA A 248 15.55 10.15 7.87
CA ALA A 248 16.17 11.44 7.59
C ALA A 248 15.61 12.13 6.32
N GLY A 249 14.70 11.48 5.59
CA GLY A 249 14.27 11.90 4.25
C GLY A 249 14.63 10.87 3.18
N PHE A 250 14.26 11.18 1.94
CA PHE A 250 14.75 10.50 0.75
C PHE A 250 15.87 11.33 0.12
N ALA A 251 16.97 10.70 -0.26
CA ALA A 251 18.04 11.34 -1.00
C ALA A 251 17.64 11.50 -2.48
N GLN A 252 18.28 12.44 -3.17
CA GLN A 252 18.12 12.57 -4.62
C GLN A 252 18.58 11.26 -5.29
N GLY A 253 17.73 10.70 -6.16
CA GLY A 253 17.95 9.39 -6.78
C GLY A 253 17.28 8.21 -6.06
N ASP A 254 16.67 8.43 -4.89
CA ASP A 254 15.75 7.45 -4.32
C ASP A 254 14.47 7.37 -5.18
N PRO A 255 13.93 6.16 -5.42
CA PRO A 255 12.71 6.00 -6.22
C PRO A 255 11.50 6.75 -5.67
N TYR A 256 11.51 7.06 -4.38
CA TYR A 256 10.44 7.80 -3.72
C TYR A 256 10.58 9.32 -3.84
N PHE A 257 11.77 9.83 -4.20
CA PHE A 257 12.07 11.25 -4.23
C PHE A 257 11.27 12.01 -5.29
N ASP A 258 10.94 11.39 -6.42
CA ASP A 258 10.19 12.04 -7.51
C ASP A 258 8.71 11.68 -7.52
N THR A 259 8.20 11.07 -6.43
CA THR A 259 6.79 10.70 -6.34
C THR A 259 5.92 11.92 -6.02
N GLU A 260 4.72 11.98 -6.61
CA GLU A 260 3.73 13.02 -6.27
C GLU A 260 3.39 13.03 -4.77
N ALA A 261 3.34 11.85 -4.14
CA ALA A 261 3.18 11.73 -2.71
C ALA A 261 4.28 12.50 -1.96
N TRP A 262 5.55 12.27 -2.31
CA TRP A 262 6.65 13.01 -1.71
C TRP A 262 6.60 14.51 -2.03
N ALA A 263 6.27 14.91 -3.25
CA ALA A 263 6.12 16.32 -3.62
C ALA A 263 5.02 17.02 -2.79
N HIS A 264 3.88 16.36 -2.61
CA HIS A 264 2.79 16.81 -1.75
C HIS A 264 3.26 16.95 -0.29
N PHE A 265 3.98 15.97 0.25
CA PHE A 265 4.50 16.05 1.62
C PHE A 265 5.60 17.09 1.80
N LYS A 266 6.52 17.22 0.84
CA LYS A 266 7.61 18.21 0.89
C LYS A 266 7.08 19.64 0.88
N SER A 267 5.99 19.88 0.16
CA SER A 267 5.32 21.19 0.11
C SER A 267 4.44 21.44 1.35
N ALA A 268 3.97 20.39 2.01
CA ALA A 268 3.07 20.47 3.16
C ALA A 268 3.79 20.25 4.50
N ARG A 269 4.28 21.34 5.11
CA ARG A 269 4.60 21.47 6.56
C ARG A 269 5.74 20.59 7.09
N GLU A 270 6.01 20.71 8.39
CA GLU A 270 6.97 19.87 9.11
C GLU A 270 6.45 18.43 9.28
N VAL A 271 6.69 17.58 8.30
CA VAL A 271 6.39 16.14 8.38
C VAL A 271 7.58 15.42 9.02
N LYS A 272 7.31 14.50 9.95
CA LYS A 272 8.30 13.52 10.41
C LYS A 272 8.10 12.23 9.62
N LEU A 273 9.19 11.65 9.14
CA LEU A 273 9.14 10.36 8.44
C LEU A 273 9.49 9.24 9.41
N GLN A 274 8.73 8.16 9.35
CA GLN A 274 9.10 6.89 9.93
C GLN A 274 9.19 5.84 8.84
N GLN A 275 10.25 5.04 8.88
CA GLN A 275 10.56 4.06 7.86
C GLN A 275 10.59 2.69 8.51
N LEU A 276 9.80 1.77 7.96
CA LEU A 276 9.90 0.36 8.26
C LEU A 276 11.10 -0.19 7.49
N VAL A 277 12.11 -0.69 8.19
CA VAL A 277 13.37 -1.13 7.58
C VAL A 277 13.72 -2.57 7.95
N LEU A 278 14.45 -3.23 7.05
CA LEU A 278 15.23 -4.42 7.34
C LEU A 278 16.59 -4.02 7.93
N ASP A 279 16.87 -4.50 9.13
CA ASP A 279 18.12 -4.26 9.83
C ASP A 279 19.22 -5.24 9.41
N PHE A 280 19.83 -4.97 8.27
CA PHE A 280 20.91 -5.79 7.72
C PHE A 280 22.20 -5.76 8.57
N GLU A 281 22.35 -4.82 9.52
CA GLU A 281 23.52 -4.78 10.41
C GLU A 281 23.49 -5.94 11.42
N THR A 282 22.29 -6.34 11.85
CA THR A 282 22.07 -7.47 12.76
C THR A 282 21.70 -8.78 12.06
N ALA A 283 21.87 -8.84 10.74
CA ALA A 283 21.59 -10.04 9.95
C ALA A 283 22.40 -11.25 10.44
N LYS A 284 21.71 -12.36 10.71
CA LYS A 284 22.29 -13.64 11.12
C LYS A 284 22.16 -14.64 9.99
N PHE A 285 23.26 -15.26 9.59
CA PHE A 285 23.24 -16.27 8.54
C PHE A 285 22.65 -17.59 9.06
N GLU A 286 21.60 -18.08 8.38
CA GLU A 286 20.89 -19.31 8.74
C GLU A 286 21.30 -20.43 7.77
N PHE A 287 22.43 -21.08 8.08
CA PHE A 287 22.99 -22.15 7.23
C PHE A 287 22.00 -23.31 7.03
N GLY A 288 21.27 -23.71 8.07
CA GLY A 288 20.33 -24.83 8.02
C GLY A 288 19.10 -24.59 7.15
N LEU A 289 18.76 -23.32 6.88
CA LEU A 289 17.67 -22.94 5.98
C LEU A 289 18.18 -22.60 4.57
N SER A 290 19.49 -22.44 4.40
CA SER A 290 20.10 -22.12 3.12
C SER A 290 20.17 -23.36 2.23
N HIS A 291 19.91 -23.18 0.93
CA HIS A 291 19.95 -24.26 -0.05
C HIS A 291 21.18 -24.14 -0.96
N PHE A 292 21.92 -25.23 -1.10
CA PHE A 292 23.14 -25.29 -1.90
C PHE A 292 23.00 -26.35 -2.99
N ASN A 293 22.65 -25.93 -4.20
CA ASN A 293 22.53 -26.82 -5.35
C ASN A 293 23.90 -27.17 -5.93
N ASN A 294 24.68 -27.98 -5.23
CA ASN A 294 25.91 -28.56 -5.77
C ASN A 294 26.03 -30.02 -5.30
N PRO A 295 26.17 -31.01 -6.19
CA PRO A 295 26.40 -32.40 -5.79
C PRO A 295 27.68 -32.60 -4.96
N GLN A 296 28.66 -31.68 -5.07
CA GLN A 296 29.86 -31.67 -4.22
C GLN A 296 29.59 -31.08 -2.81
N PHE A 297 28.40 -30.51 -2.57
CA PHE A 297 27.99 -29.96 -1.28
C PHE A 297 27.57 -31.01 -0.25
N GLY A 298 27.78 -32.30 -0.54
CA GLY A 298 27.65 -33.38 0.43
C GLY A 298 28.73 -33.29 1.53
N CYS A 299 28.46 -32.52 2.59
CA CYS A 299 29.21 -32.44 3.84
C CYS A 299 30.73 -32.20 3.73
N SER A 300 31.23 -31.63 2.63
CA SER A 300 32.66 -31.35 2.51
C SER A 300 33.04 -30.10 3.33
N ARG A 301 34.22 -30.11 3.94
CA ARG A 301 34.78 -28.93 4.63
C ARG A 301 34.82 -27.71 3.70
N LEU A 302 35.10 -27.93 2.41
CA LEU A 302 35.14 -26.89 1.39
C LEU A 302 33.78 -26.18 1.26
N SER A 303 32.68 -26.92 1.31
CA SER A 303 31.32 -26.36 1.23
C SER A 303 31.03 -25.37 2.36
N LEU A 304 31.45 -25.73 3.58
CA LEU A 304 31.36 -24.84 4.73
C LEU A 304 32.25 -23.60 4.55
N GLU A 305 33.49 -23.77 4.09
CA GLU A 305 34.41 -22.66 3.82
C GLU A 305 33.85 -21.70 2.75
N MET A 306 33.21 -22.23 1.71
CA MET A 306 32.56 -21.42 0.68
C MET A 306 31.32 -20.69 1.19
N ALA A 307 30.50 -21.33 2.03
CA ALA A 307 29.34 -20.67 2.66
C ALA A 307 29.78 -19.56 3.63
N VAL A 308 30.84 -19.80 4.41
CA VAL A 308 31.45 -18.80 5.29
C VAL A 308 32.00 -17.62 4.48
N ALA A 309 32.66 -17.89 3.35
CA ALA A 309 33.15 -16.86 2.45
C ALA A 309 31.99 -16.03 1.85
N ALA A 310 30.95 -16.68 1.34
CA ALA A 310 29.77 -15.99 0.80
C ALA A 310 29.09 -15.11 1.86
N HIS A 311 28.90 -15.63 3.07
CA HIS A 311 28.38 -14.85 4.20
C HIS A 311 29.25 -13.63 4.50
N HIS A 312 30.58 -13.79 4.54
CA HIS A 312 31.49 -12.67 4.78
C HIS A 312 31.36 -11.58 3.72
N TYR A 313 31.41 -11.93 2.43
CA TYR A 313 31.30 -10.94 1.36
C TYR A 313 29.95 -10.24 1.35
N LEU A 314 28.87 -10.99 1.58
CA LEU A 314 27.53 -10.40 1.69
C LEU A 314 27.45 -9.43 2.86
N ARG A 315 27.90 -9.84 4.04
CA ARG A 315 27.81 -9.01 5.25
C ARG A 315 28.68 -7.75 5.16
N GLN A 316 29.92 -7.87 4.70
CA GLN A 316 30.88 -6.76 4.69
C GLN A 316 30.61 -5.75 3.57
N HIS A 317 30.06 -6.20 2.44
CA HIS A 317 29.95 -5.38 1.24
C HIS A 317 28.52 -5.25 0.72
N TYR A 318 27.82 -6.37 0.47
CA TYR A 318 26.48 -6.32 -0.13
C TYR A 318 25.43 -5.70 0.80
N PHE A 319 25.39 -6.13 2.06
CA PHE A 319 24.50 -5.57 3.08
C PHE A 319 24.87 -4.16 3.48
N ARG A 320 26.16 -3.81 3.41
CA ARG A 320 26.56 -2.41 3.58
C ARG A 320 25.92 -1.52 2.52
N ASN A 321 25.88 -1.95 1.26
CA ASN A 321 25.18 -1.22 0.20
C ASN A 321 23.67 -1.13 0.44
N MET A 322 23.03 -2.20 0.94
CA MET A 322 21.62 -2.17 1.36
C MET A 322 21.38 -1.11 2.45
N THR A 323 22.27 -1.04 3.44
CA THR A 323 22.15 -0.11 4.57
C THR A 323 22.36 1.35 4.16
N THR A 324 23.26 1.62 3.21
CA THR A 324 23.55 2.97 2.73
C THR A 324 22.58 3.49 1.67
N THR A 325 21.69 2.62 1.15
CA THR A 325 20.70 2.98 0.13
C THR A 325 19.28 2.84 0.69
N SER A 326 18.27 3.28 -0.06
CA SER A 326 16.87 3.04 0.31
C SER A 326 16.42 1.59 0.16
N ALA A 327 17.27 0.68 -0.33
CA ALA A 327 16.94 -0.74 -0.48
C ALA A 327 16.65 -1.44 0.87
N ARG A 328 17.06 -0.88 2.01
CA ARG A 328 16.64 -1.37 3.34
C ARG A 328 15.20 -1.00 3.72
N VAL A 329 14.62 0.01 3.07
CA VAL A 329 13.30 0.56 3.42
C VAL A 329 12.23 -0.28 2.75
N ILE A 330 11.33 -0.84 3.56
CA ILE A 330 10.16 -1.60 3.11
C ILE A 330 8.99 -0.67 2.85
N HIS A 331 8.72 0.22 3.80
CA HIS A 331 7.57 1.10 3.79
C HIS A 331 7.90 2.41 4.50
N THR A 332 7.30 3.51 4.04
CA THR A 332 7.47 4.83 4.67
C THR A 332 6.12 5.36 5.13
N VAL A 333 6.09 5.80 6.38
CA VAL A 333 4.95 6.39 7.03
C VAL A 333 5.23 7.87 7.29
N PHE A 334 4.26 8.69 6.92
CA PHE A 334 4.30 10.13 7.14
C PHE A 334 3.57 10.45 8.45
N LEU A 335 4.28 11.11 9.37
CA LEU A 335 3.73 11.61 10.62
C LEU A 335 3.56 13.13 10.56
N SER A 336 2.37 13.60 10.87
CA SER A 336 2.12 15.04 11.00
C SER A 336 2.47 15.53 12.40
N LYS A 337 3.37 16.54 12.48
CA LYS A 337 3.84 17.14 13.74
C LYS A 337 2.90 18.19 14.32
N GLU A 338 2.05 18.81 13.53
CA GLU A 338 1.26 19.96 13.98
C GLU A 338 -0.04 19.58 14.71
N VAL A 339 -0.30 20.28 15.80
CA VAL A 339 -1.57 20.28 16.57
C VAL A 339 -2.49 21.43 16.13
N THR A 340 -1.93 22.47 15.49
CA THR A 340 -2.57 23.77 15.33
C THR A 340 -2.76 24.17 13.85
N GLY A 341 -3.78 23.61 13.20
CA GLY A 341 -4.24 24.07 11.88
C GLY A 341 -4.58 22.91 10.94
N THR A 342 -5.75 22.99 10.28
CA THR A 342 -6.27 22.13 9.18
C THR A 342 -5.43 20.89 8.84
N ARG A 343 -5.33 19.96 9.79
CA ARG A 343 -4.58 18.72 9.63
C ARG A 343 -5.40 17.77 8.75
N SER A 344 -4.75 17.06 7.83
CA SER A 344 -5.35 15.85 7.27
C SER A 344 -5.60 14.90 8.44
N ARG A 345 -6.86 14.73 8.85
CA ARG A 345 -7.25 13.88 9.98
C ARG A 345 -6.94 12.39 9.75
N CYS A 346 -6.43 12.04 8.57
CA CYS A 346 -6.03 10.69 8.17
C CYS A 346 -4.53 10.42 8.32
N ASP A 347 -3.72 11.44 8.62
CA ASP A 347 -2.27 11.29 8.79
C ASP A 347 -1.95 10.74 10.17
N PHE A 348 -0.93 9.88 10.27
CA PHE A 348 -0.50 9.37 11.57
C PHE A 348 0.08 10.51 12.42
N ALA A 349 -0.15 10.45 13.72
CA ALA A 349 0.48 11.27 14.74
C ALA A 349 1.59 10.49 15.46
N ASN A 350 1.32 9.22 15.73
CA ASN A 350 2.25 8.25 16.28
C ASN A 350 2.02 6.91 15.59
N THR A 351 3.06 6.07 15.57
CA THR A 351 2.94 4.71 15.03
C THR A 351 3.72 3.71 15.84
N VAL A 352 3.30 2.45 15.73
CA VAL A 352 4.01 1.26 16.17
C VAL A 352 3.87 0.20 15.09
N CYS A 353 4.84 -0.70 14.98
CA CYS A 353 4.75 -1.84 14.08
C CYS A 353 5.05 -3.16 14.78
N HIS A 354 4.35 -4.21 14.37
CA HIS A 354 4.65 -5.58 14.75
C HIS A 354 4.25 -6.55 13.64
N ILE A 355 4.65 -7.82 13.77
CA ILE A 355 4.19 -8.90 12.91
C ILE A 355 2.89 -9.49 13.47
N TYR A 356 1.81 -9.36 12.70
CA TYR A 356 0.49 -9.83 13.05
C TYR A 356 0.23 -11.20 12.42
N SER A 357 -0.04 -12.19 13.26
CA SER A 357 -0.22 -13.60 12.85
C SER A 357 -1.11 -14.33 13.85
N ARG A 358 -1.94 -15.27 13.37
CA ARG A 358 -2.83 -16.07 14.23
C ARG A 358 -2.04 -16.95 15.18
N THR A 359 -1.06 -17.65 14.61
CA THR A 359 -0.17 -18.56 15.31
C THR A 359 1.25 -17.99 15.26
N PRO A 360 2.06 -18.15 16.32
CA PRO A 360 3.45 -17.76 16.29
C PRO A 360 4.23 -18.47 15.17
N ILE A 361 4.80 -17.67 14.27
CA ILE A 361 5.66 -18.11 13.17
C ILE A 361 7.11 -17.97 13.62
N THR A 362 7.81 -19.09 13.50
CA THR A 362 9.18 -19.36 13.94
C THR A 362 9.99 -19.92 12.77
N ARG A 363 11.30 -20.09 12.96
CA ARG A 363 12.19 -20.63 11.92
C ARG A 363 11.90 -22.09 11.61
N GLU A 364 11.26 -22.78 12.53
CA GLU A 364 10.95 -24.20 12.45
C GLU A 364 9.65 -24.47 11.70
N ASN A 365 8.69 -23.53 11.71
CA ASN A 365 7.35 -23.72 11.16
C ASN A 365 6.98 -22.78 10.00
N TYR A 366 7.85 -21.86 9.56
CA TYR A 366 7.55 -20.89 8.49
C TYR A 366 7.16 -21.52 7.14
N MET A 367 7.55 -22.77 6.89
CA MET A 367 7.22 -23.50 5.65
C MET A 367 5.87 -24.21 5.70
N ILE A 368 5.24 -24.32 6.88
CA ILE A 368 4.03 -25.12 7.12
C ILE A 368 2.83 -24.20 7.39
N ILE A 369 2.92 -22.92 7.00
CA ILE A 369 1.85 -21.95 7.22
C ILE A 369 0.70 -22.27 6.26
N PRO A 370 -0.52 -22.50 6.76
CA PRO A 370 -1.68 -22.69 5.90
C PRO A 370 -1.91 -21.47 5.00
N PRO A 371 -2.34 -21.66 3.75
CA PRO A 371 -2.75 -20.55 2.89
C PRO A 371 -3.84 -19.71 3.57
N GLY A 372 -3.68 -18.38 3.56
CA GLY A 372 -4.59 -17.44 4.21
C GLY A 372 -4.31 -17.18 5.69
N GLU A 373 -3.35 -17.88 6.31
CA GLU A 373 -2.85 -17.59 7.67
C GLU A 373 -1.44 -16.99 7.65
N GLU A 374 -1.01 -16.44 6.50
CA GLU A 374 0.29 -15.84 6.37
C GLU A 374 0.46 -14.64 7.32
N PRO A 375 1.61 -14.51 7.99
CA PRO A 375 1.93 -13.35 8.79
C PRO A 375 1.95 -12.08 7.92
N VAL A 376 1.57 -10.96 8.52
CA VAL A 376 1.60 -9.64 7.89
C VAL A 376 2.32 -8.63 8.77
N VAL A 377 2.90 -7.59 8.16
CA VAL A 377 3.37 -6.45 8.94
C VAL A 377 2.20 -5.54 9.26
N ALA A 378 1.93 -5.33 10.54
CA ALA A 378 0.91 -4.41 11.01
C ALA A 378 1.55 -3.10 11.47
N ILE A 379 1.21 -2.00 10.79
CA ILE A 379 1.57 -0.64 11.17
C ILE A 379 0.32 0.01 11.76
N LEU A 380 0.35 0.28 13.06
CA LEU A 380 -0.76 0.79 13.83
C LEU A 380 -0.47 2.21 14.25
N GLY A 381 -1.51 3.02 14.44
CA GLY A 381 -1.29 4.36 14.99
C GLY A 381 -2.55 5.16 15.24
N MET A 382 -2.32 6.30 15.88
CA MET A 382 -3.32 7.33 16.10
C MET A 382 -3.16 8.42 15.06
N THR A 383 -4.25 9.10 14.71
CA THR A 383 -4.22 10.32 13.89
C THR A 383 -4.33 11.58 14.75
N ASP A 384 -4.83 11.44 15.98
CA ASP A 384 -4.88 12.47 16.99
C ASP A 384 -3.61 12.43 17.88
N PRO A 385 -2.75 13.48 17.86
CA PRO A 385 -1.53 13.53 18.67
C PRO A 385 -1.80 13.58 20.18
N GLN A 386 -3.02 13.92 20.61
CA GLN A 386 -3.38 13.94 22.04
C GLN A 386 -3.71 12.54 22.56
N ARG A 387 -3.99 11.57 21.67
CA ARG A 387 -4.30 10.20 22.06
C ARG A 387 -3.03 9.35 22.10
N GLN A 388 -2.87 8.64 23.21
CA GLN A 388 -1.82 7.62 23.35
C GLN A 388 -2.19 6.36 22.54
N LEU A 389 -1.16 5.61 22.16
CA LEU A 389 -1.35 4.30 21.55
C LEU A 389 -2.07 3.38 22.55
N PRO A 390 -3.18 2.72 22.15
CA PRO A 390 -3.93 1.82 23.04
C PRO A 390 -3.10 0.63 23.55
N SER A 391 -2.18 0.15 22.71
CA SER A 391 -1.32 -1.02 22.94
C SER A 391 -0.08 -0.90 22.04
N ALA A 392 0.96 -1.67 22.34
CA ALA A 392 2.09 -1.85 21.42
C ALA A 392 1.72 -2.75 20.23
N ASP A 393 0.86 -3.75 20.47
CA ASP A 393 0.49 -4.77 19.50
C ASP A 393 -1.03 -4.82 19.28
N LEU A 394 -1.44 -5.33 18.12
CA LEU A 394 -2.84 -5.56 17.78
C LEU A 394 -3.23 -6.98 18.21
N CYS A 395 -4.24 -7.12 19.06
CA CYS A 395 -4.78 -8.43 19.39
C CYS A 395 -5.36 -9.11 18.14
N TRP A 396 -5.19 -10.43 18.06
CA TRP A 396 -5.78 -11.20 16.97
C TRP A 396 -7.31 -11.07 16.99
N SER A 397 -7.88 -10.66 15.86
CA SER A 397 -9.32 -10.55 15.66
C SER A 397 -9.78 -11.31 14.42
N ALA A 398 -9.13 -11.07 13.28
CA ALA A 398 -9.40 -11.76 12.02
C ALA A 398 -8.17 -11.74 11.08
N ASN A 399 -8.30 -12.40 9.93
CA ASN A 399 -7.39 -12.24 8.80
C ASN A 399 -7.68 -10.88 8.14
N TRP A 400 -6.69 -9.98 8.15
CA TRP A 400 -6.85 -8.64 7.59
C TRP A 400 -6.67 -8.59 6.08
N LEU A 401 -5.95 -9.56 5.49
CA LEU A 401 -5.81 -9.65 4.05
C LEU A 401 -7.09 -10.23 3.44
N TYR A 402 -7.64 -9.53 2.46
CA TYR A 402 -8.85 -9.92 1.76
C TYR A 402 -8.53 -10.65 0.45
N GLY A 403 -9.36 -11.63 0.09
CA GLY A 403 -9.41 -12.19 -1.27
C GLY A 403 -8.44 -13.34 -1.52
N SER A 404 -8.82 -14.20 -2.46
CA SER A 404 -8.07 -15.38 -2.90
C SER A 404 -6.94 -15.05 -3.89
N GLY A 405 -6.43 -13.82 -3.87
CA GLY A 405 -5.43 -13.29 -4.78
C GLY A 405 -4.35 -12.49 -4.04
N ALA A 406 -3.36 -11.98 -4.78
CA ALA A 406 -2.22 -11.22 -4.26
C ALA A 406 -2.62 -9.83 -3.73
N THR A 407 -3.40 -9.80 -2.65
CA THR A 407 -3.72 -8.55 -1.95
C THR A 407 -2.47 -8.06 -1.27
N LEU A 408 -1.92 -6.97 -1.80
CA LEU A 408 -0.66 -6.39 -1.31
C LEU A 408 -0.80 -5.88 0.13
N GLY A 409 -1.98 -5.43 0.53
CA GLY A 409 -2.20 -4.98 1.90
C GLY A 409 -3.60 -4.48 2.14
N THR A 410 -3.81 -3.95 3.34
CA THR A 410 -5.10 -3.40 3.77
C THR A 410 -4.88 -2.14 4.56
N LEU A 411 -5.64 -1.10 4.25
CA LEU A 411 -5.73 0.10 5.09
C LEU A 411 -7.10 0.12 5.74
N ALA A 412 -7.12 0.30 7.06
CA ALA A 412 -8.33 0.57 7.81
C ALA A 412 -8.23 1.90 8.55
N LEU A 413 -9.35 2.62 8.55
CA LEU A 413 -9.55 3.85 9.29
C LEU A 413 -10.71 3.63 10.26
N SER A 414 -10.54 4.12 11.48
CA SER A 414 -11.64 4.15 12.45
C SER A 414 -12.79 5.00 11.91
N LYS A 415 -14.00 4.68 12.38
CA LYS A 415 -15.20 5.44 12.02
C LYS A 415 -15.02 6.93 12.27
N ASP A 416 -14.49 7.32 13.42
CA ASP A 416 -14.31 8.73 13.79
C ASP A 416 -13.38 9.44 12.79
N VAL A 417 -12.26 8.80 12.41
CA VAL A 417 -11.32 9.36 11.44
C VAL A 417 -11.93 9.46 10.05
N PHE A 418 -12.56 8.40 9.57
CA PHE A 418 -13.11 8.38 8.22
C PHE A 418 -14.37 9.22 8.10
N LEU A 419 -15.38 8.94 8.93
CA LEU A 419 -16.69 9.58 8.87
C LEU A 419 -16.60 11.04 9.32
N GLU A 420 -16.14 11.30 10.53
CA GLU A 420 -16.12 12.66 11.09
C GLU A 420 -14.91 13.45 10.61
N GLY A 421 -13.80 12.78 10.39
CA GLY A 421 -12.56 13.43 9.99
C GLY A 421 -12.47 13.77 8.51
N ARG A 422 -13.15 13.02 7.63
CA ARG A 422 -13.07 13.20 6.18
C ARG A 422 -14.44 13.36 5.54
N LEU A 423 -15.31 12.36 5.65
CA LEU A 423 -16.55 12.30 4.87
C LEU A 423 -17.55 13.42 5.23
N LEU A 424 -17.82 13.64 6.52
CA LEU A 424 -18.78 14.64 6.97
C LEU A 424 -18.37 16.08 6.60
N PRO A 425 -17.12 16.53 6.79
CA PRO A 425 -16.68 17.85 6.29
C PRO A 425 -16.88 18.05 4.80
N LEU A 426 -16.73 16.98 4.00
CA LEU A 426 -16.92 17.04 2.55
C LEU A 426 -18.41 17.15 2.19
N LEU A 427 -19.24 16.31 2.82
CA LEU A 427 -20.70 16.40 2.67
C LEU A 427 -21.25 17.73 3.20
N GLU A 428 -20.65 18.29 4.25
CA GLU A 428 -20.95 19.62 4.74
C GLU A 428 -20.59 20.68 3.68
N GLY A 429 -19.44 20.56 3.02
CA GLY A 429 -19.06 21.41 1.90
C GLY A 429 -20.09 21.39 0.76
N VAL A 430 -20.55 20.19 0.38
CA VAL A 430 -21.62 20.00 -0.61
C VAL A 430 -22.92 20.62 -0.12
N ASN A 431 -23.33 20.36 1.13
CA ASN A 431 -24.54 20.93 1.71
C ASN A 431 -24.48 22.46 1.74
N ARG A 432 -23.35 23.05 2.13
CA ARG A 432 -23.15 24.50 2.10
C ARG A 432 -23.28 25.05 0.68
N ALA A 433 -22.73 24.36 -0.32
CA ALA A 433 -22.77 24.80 -1.72
C ALA A 433 -24.13 24.63 -2.39
N THR A 434 -24.94 23.66 -1.95
CA THR A 434 -26.18 23.26 -2.65
C THR A 434 -27.46 23.61 -1.90
N THR A 435 -27.41 23.80 -0.57
CA THR A 435 -28.59 24.18 0.21
C THR A 435 -28.98 25.61 -0.12
N LEU A 436 -30.14 25.79 -0.73
CA LEU A 436 -30.74 27.10 -0.96
C LEU A 436 -31.40 27.59 0.34
N VAL A 437 -31.08 28.81 0.73
CA VAL A 437 -31.63 29.51 1.89
C VAL A 437 -32.14 30.88 1.44
N PRO A 438 -33.20 31.43 2.06
CA PRO A 438 -33.63 32.79 1.73
C PRO A 438 -32.51 33.81 2.02
N ALA A 439 -32.11 34.57 1.01
CA ALA A 439 -31.19 35.70 1.10
C ALA A 439 -31.92 36.91 1.69
N LYS A 440 -33.09 37.21 1.12
CA LYS A 440 -33.96 38.33 1.50
C LYS A 440 -35.41 37.86 1.40
N LEU A 441 -36.22 38.24 2.39
CA LEU A 441 -37.68 38.15 2.31
C LEU A 441 -38.18 39.60 2.22
N ASP A 442 -38.86 39.94 1.14
CA ASP A 442 -39.47 41.26 0.95
C ASP A 442 -40.93 41.10 0.51
N MET A 443 -41.72 42.15 0.67
CA MET A 443 -43.11 42.20 0.22
C MET A 443 -43.30 43.43 -0.66
N ASP A 444 -43.48 43.20 -1.96
CA ASP A 444 -43.68 44.27 -2.94
C ASP A 444 -45.08 44.14 -3.56
N ALA A 445 -45.85 45.22 -3.57
CA ALA A 445 -47.24 45.27 -4.05
C ALA A 445 -48.18 44.17 -3.51
N GLY A 446 -47.90 43.61 -2.33
CA GLY A 446 -48.68 42.53 -1.73
C GLY A 446 -48.25 41.11 -2.14
N GLU A 447 -47.20 40.96 -2.94
CA GLU A 447 -46.57 39.69 -3.28
C GLU A 447 -45.28 39.48 -2.47
N TRP A 448 -45.03 38.23 -2.06
CA TRP A 448 -43.79 37.86 -1.38
C TRP A 448 -42.66 37.65 -2.40
N LEU A 449 -41.63 38.49 -2.33
CA LEU A 449 -40.38 38.33 -3.07
C LEU A 449 -39.37 37.60 -2.18
N ILE A 450 -39.12 36.34 -2.52
CA ILE A 450 -38.10 35.53 -1.85
C ILE A 450 -36.88 35.43 -2.76
N GLU A 451 -35.82 36.14 -2.41
CA GLU A 451 -34.52 35.94 -3.04
C GLU A 451 -33.85 34.73 -2.39
N LEU A 452 -33.44 33.74 -3.20
CA LEU A 452 -32.72 32.58 -2.71
C LEU A 452 -31.21 32.75 -2.94
N THR A 453 -30.41 32.32 -1.98
CA THR A 453 -28.96 32.19 -2.11
C THR A 453 -28.51 30.84 -1.56
N THR A 454 -27.27 30.44 -1.83
CA THR A 454 -26.71 29.23 -1.22
C THR A 454 -26.31 29.50 0.23
N TRP A 455 -26.37 28.48 1.07
CA TRP A 455 -25.89 28.54 2.45
C TRP A 455 -24.44 29.06 2.52
N LYS A 456 -23.56 28.61 1.63
CA LYS A 456 -22.17 29.09 1.52
C LYS A 456 -22.12 30.62 1.36
N LYS A 457 -22.80 31.16 0.33
CA LYS A 457 -22.84 32.61 0.05
C LYS A 457 -23.44 33.43 1.20
N LYS A 458 -24.52 32.95 1.83
CA LYS A 458 -25.19 33.69 2.91
C LYS A 458 -24.31 33.92 4.14
N TYR A 459 -23.38 33.00 4.43
CA TYR A 459 -22.54 33.05 5.64
C TYR A 459 -21.06 33.30 5.35
N SER A 460 -20.63 33.32 4.08
CA SER A 460 -19.28 33.77 3.70
C SER A 460 -19.09 35.28 3.82
N ASP A 461 -20.17 36.07 3.73
CA ASP A 461 -20.12 37.54 3.71
C ASP A 461 -20.21 38.17 5.11
N LYS A 462 -20.33 37.34 6.16
CA LYS A 462 -20.18 37.85 7.53
C LYS A 462 -18.67 37.89 7.84
N PRO A 463 -18.07 39.08 8.06
CA PRO A 463 -16.70 39.15 8.52
C PRO A 463 -16.57 38.34 9.81
N ASP A 464 -15.54 37.50 9.88
CA ASP A 464 -15.28 36.58 10.99
C ASP A 464 -15.42 37.30 12.34
N ARG A 465 -16.55 37.08 13.02
CA ARG A 465 -16.76 37.48 14.42
C ARG A 465 -16.19 36.43 15.38
N ALA A 466 -15.14 35.73 14.99
CA ALA A 466 -14.55 34.65 15.78
C ALA A 466 -13.04 34.84 15.93
N ALA A 467 -12.69 35.91 16.65
CA ALA A 467 -11.46 36.04 17.44
C ALA A 467 -11.75 37.00 18.60
N SER A 468 -12.57 36.56 19.55
CA SER A 468 -12.80 37.18 20.86
C SER A 468 -13.12 36.11 21.88
#